data_AF-A0A9X4AY10-F1
#
_entry.id   AF-A0A9X4AY10-F1
#
_cell.length_a   1.000
_cell.length_b   1.000
_cell.length_c   1.000
_cell.angle_alpha   90.00
_cell.angle_beta   90.00
_cell.angle_gamma   90.00
#
_symmetry.space_group_name_H-M   'P 1'
#
loop_
_entity.id
_entity.type
_entity.pdbx_description
1 polymer ?
#
loop_
_entity_poly.entity_id
_entity_poly.type
_entity_poly.pdbx_seq_one_letter_code
_entity_poly.pdbx_strand_id
1 'polypeptide(L)'
;MALKIYSVTIEMLRRLRPIIEKIGGKDANLADQLRRAATSVPLNLHEGAYSQGRNERARWHTAMGSAAEVRACLDVAEALGYVEPVDDGLRDALDHIIATLHRLARR
;
A
#
# COMPACT_ATOMS: atom_id res chain seq x y z
N MET A 1 -3.55 18.63 -8.98
CA MET A 1 -4.96 18.18 -8.81
C MET A 1 -4.93 16.88 -8.01
N ALA A 2 -5.71 16.74 -6.94
CA ALA A 2 -5.69 15.52 -6.13
C ALA A 2 -6.37 14.35 -6.87
N LEU A 3 -5.65 13.23 -7.05
CA LEU A 3 -6.20 12.01 -7.64
C LEU A 3 -7.26 11.43 -6.68
N LYS A 4 -8.43 11.03 -7.20
CA LYS A 4 -9.51 10.45 -6.38
C LYS A 4 -9.07 9.24 -5.55
N ILE A 5 -8.13 8.44 -6.07
CA ILE A 5 -7.60 7.25 -5.40
C ILE A 5 -6.75 7.59 -4.16
N TYR A 6 -6.31 8.85 -3.99
CA TYR A 6 -5.52 9.26 -2.84
C TYR A 6 -6.25 9.05 -1.51
N SER A 7 -7.53 9.40 -1.42
CA SER A 7 -8.30 9.18 -0.18
C SER A 7 -8.41 7.69 0.19
N VAL A 8 -8.50 6.81 -0.82
CA VAL A 8 -8.48 5.35 -0.63
C VAL A 8 -7.15 4.89 -0.03
N THR A 9 -6.02 5.42 -0.51
CA THR A 9 -4.69 5.09 0.05
C THR A 9 -4.52 5.56 1.50
N ILE A 10 -5.14 6.69 1.88
CA ILE A 10 -5.11 7.15 3.28
C ILE A 10 -6.01 6.28 4.16
N GLU A 11 -7.18 5.87 3.66
CA GLU A 11 -8.05 4.97 4.41
C GLU A 11 -7.42 3.58 4.61
N MET A 12 -6.73 3.07 3.59
CA MET A 12 -5.89 1.87 3.70
C MET A 12 -4.89 2.00 4.86
N LEU A 13 -4.19 3.13 5.01
CA LEU A 13 -3.27 3.35 6.13
C LEU A 13 -3.97 3.31 7.50
N ARG A 14 -5.16 3.91 7.63
CA ARG A 14 -5.92 3.87 8.89
C ARG A 14 -6.27 2.46 9.30
N ARG A 15 -6.68 1.63 8.33
CA ARG A 15 -7.02 0.22 8.53
C ARG A 15 -5.80 -0.65 8.83
N LEU A 16 -4.66 -0.34 8.23
CA LEU A 16 -3.40 -1.05 8.46
C LEU A 16 -2.76 -0.74 9.83
N ARG A 17 -3.00 0.44 10.41
CA ARG A 17 -2.38 0.83 11.70
C ARG A 17 -2.53 -0.23 12.80
N PRO A 18 -3.74 -0.69 13.18
CA PRO A 18 -3.88 -1.72 14.21
C PRO A 18 -3.26 -3.07 13.81
N ILE A 19 -3.17 -3.38 12.52
CA ILE A 19 -2.55 -4.61 12.03
C ILE A 19 -1.02 -4.54 12.19
N ILE A 20 -0.41 -3.41 11.82
CA ILE A 20 1.02 -3.13 12.01
C ILE A 20 1.40 -3.24 13.49
N GLU A 21 0.57 -2.71 14.39
CA GLU A 21 0.81 -2.80 15.85
C GLU A 21 0.76 -4.26 16.34
N LYS A 22 -0.24 -5.04 15.90
CA LYS A 22 -0.35 -6.48 16.24
C LYS A 22 0.85 -7.27 15.73
N ILE A 23 1.22 -7.09 14.47
CA ILE A 23 2.40 -7.74 13.88
C ILE A 23 3.65 -7.32 14.64
N GLY A 24 3.80 -6.04 14.99
CA GLY A 24 4.99 -5.53 15.69
C GLY A 24 5.20 -6.12 17.09
N GLY A 25 4.14 -6.60 17.74
CA GLY A 25 4.24 -7.34 18.99
C GLY A 25 4.80 -8.76 18.84
N LYS A 26 4.92 -9.28 17.61
CA LYS A 26 5.43 -10.61 17.26
C LYS A 26 6.71 -10.55 16.43
N ASP A 27 6.74 -9.66 15.45
CA ASP A 27 7.81 -9.47 14.48
C ASP A 27 7.93 -7.98 14.12
N ALA A 28 8.90 -7.31 14.76
CA ALA A 28 9.15 -5.89 14.55
C ALA A 28 9.67 -5.58 13.13
N ASN A 29 10.37 -6.52 12.49
CA ASN A 29 10.94 -6.33 11.16
C ASN A 29 9.85 -6.36 10.10
N LEU A 30 8.94 -7.35 10.17
CA LEU A 30 7.79 -7.42 9.27
C LEU A 30 6.86 -6.22 9.44
N ALA A 31 6.63 -5.78 10.69
CA ALA A 31 5.83 -4.58 10.96
C ALA A 31 6.46 -3.30 10.38
N ASP A 32 7.79 -3.15 10.49
CA ASP A 32 8.50 -2.03 9.86
C ASP A 32 8.43 -2.09 8.33
N GLN A 33 8.63 -3.27 7.74
CA GLN A 33 8.50 -3.47 6.30
C GLN A 33 7.10 -3.10 5.81
N LEU A 34 6.05 -3.63 6.46
CA LEU A 34 4.67 -3.30 6.15
C LEU A 34 4.41 -1.79 6.28
N ARG A 35 4.92 -1.15 7.34
CA ARG A 35 4.75 0.29 7.54
C ARG A 35 5.41 1.11 6.43
N ARG A 36 6.66 0.78 6.07
CA ARG A 36 7.40 1.49 5.00
C ARG A 36 6.75 1.31 3.64
N ALA A 37 6.34 0.08 3.30
CA ALA A 37 5.61 -0.19 2.07
C ALA A 37 4.28 0.58 2.04
N ALA A 38 3.50 0.51 3.12
CA ALA A 38 2.19 1.16 3.19
C ALA A 38 2.27 2.68 3.07
N THR A 39 3.25 3.33 3.72
CA THR A 39 3.42 4.79 3.63
C THR A 39 3.97 5.23 2.27
N SER A 40 4.79 4.42 1.63
CA SER A 40 5.32 4.69 0.28
C SER A 40 4.21 4.83 -0.77
N VAL A 41 3.08 4.13 -0.63
CA VAL A 41 1.95 4.16 -1.58
C VAL A 41 1.35 5.58 -1.74
N PRO A 42 0.76 6.21 -0.71
CA PRO A 42 0.20 7.57 -0.84
C PRO A 42 1.26 8.61 -1.16
N LEU A 43 2.50 8.45 -0.64
CA LEU A 43 3.59 9.40 -0.88
C LEU A 43 3.99 9.45 -2.36
N ASN A 44 4.27 8.29 -2.96
CA ASN A 44 4.63 8.23 -4.38
C ASN A 44 3.44 8.53 -5.30
N LEU A 45 2.23 8.12 -4.94
CA LEU A 45 1.02 8.48 -5.69
C LEU A 45 0.85 10.01 -5.76
N HIS A 46 0.94 10.68 -4.62
CA HIS A 46 0.72 12.12 -4.54
C HIS A 46 1.85 12.88 -5.22
N GLU A 47 3.11 12.49 -5.01
CA GLU A 47 4.25 13.09 -5.69
C GLU A 47 4.20 12.89 -7.21
N GLY A 48 3.78 11.71 -7.66
CA GLY A 48 3.56 11.41 -9.08
C GLY A 48 2.54 12.36 -9.70
N ALA A 49 1.46 12.71 -8.99
CA ALA A 49 0.41 13.62 -9.48
C ALA A 49 0.88 15.07 -9.72
N TYR A 50 2.08 15.44 -9.25
CA TYR A 50 2.74 16.72 -9.51
C TYR A 50 4.06 16.57 -10.29
N SER A 51 4.40 15.35 -10.70
CA SER A 51 5.58 15.05 -11.51
C SER A 51 5.27 15.13 -13.00
N GLN A 52 6.29 15.00 -13.86
CA GLN A 52 6.13 14.99 -15.31
C GLN A 52 6.95 13.88 -16.00
N GLY A 53 6.42 13.39 -17.12
CA GLY A 53 7.12 12.48 -18.02
C GLY A 53 7.58 11.19 -17.35
N ARG A 54 8.87 10.88 -17.46
CA ARG A 54 9.43 9.62 -16.91
C ARG A 54 9.36 9.56 -15.38
N ASN A 55 9.47 10.69 -14.70
CA ASN A 55 9.43 10.74 -13.23
C ASN A 55 8.03 10.40 -12.70
N GLU A 56 6.99 10.92 -13.35
CA GLU A 56 5.59 10.59 -13.01
C GLU A 56 5.34 9.08 -13.09
N ARG A 57 5.71 8.46 -14.22
CA ARG A 57 5.55 7.00 -14.41
C ARG A 57 6.36 6.20 -13.40
N ALA A 58 7.61 6.59 -13.13
CA ALA A 58 8.46 5.94 -12.14
C ALA A 58 7.80 5.96 -10.75
N ARG A 59 7.23 7.09 -10.34
CA ARG A 59 6.51 7.22 -9.06
C ARG A 59 5.29 6.30 -8.99
N TRP A 60 4.50 6.19 -10.06
CA TRP A 60 3.37 5.27 -10.10
C TRP A 60 3.79 3.79 -10.05
N HIS A 61 4.91 3.43 -10.70
CA HIS A 61 5.49 2.09 -10.56
C HIS A 61 5.93 1.80 -9.12
N THR A 62 6.62 2.73 -8.47
CA THR A 62 7.02 2.59 -7.05
C THR A 62 5.81 2.41 -6.15
N ALA A 63 4.78 3.25 -6.30
CA ALA A 63 3.55 3.13 -5.52
C ALA A 63 2.87 1.77 -5.74
N MET A 64 2.87 1.26 -6.97
CA MET A 64 2.27 -0.03 -7.31
C MET A 64 3.04 -1.19 -6.68
N GLY A 65 4.38 -1.16 -6.75
CA GLY A 65 5.24 -2.14 -6.09
C GLY A 65 5.05 -2.14 -4.58
N SER A 66 4.99 -0.96 -3.96
CA SER A 66 4.72 -0.85 -2.52
C SER A 66 3.33 -1.37 -2.13
N ALA A 67 2.29 -1.17 -2.94
CA ALA A 67 0.96 -1.73 -2.67
C ALA A 67 0.95 -3.26 -2.76
N ALA A 68 1.68 -3.83 -3.72
CA ALA A 68 1.87 -5.28 -3.82
C ALA A 68 2.66 -5.84 -2.61
N GLU A 69 3.68 -5.10 -2.15
CA GLU A 69 4.44 -5.46 -0.95
C GLU A 69 3.59 -5.43 0.31
N VAL A 70 2.71 -4.44 0.47
CA VAL A 70 1.72 -4.42 1.56
C VAL A 70 0.89 -5.70 1.57
N ARG A 71 0.34 -6.09 0.42
CA ARG A 71 -0.45 -7.33 0.30
C ARG A 71 0.38 -8.56 0.69
N ALA A 72 1.62 -8.65 0.23
CA ALA A 72 2.52 -9.74 0.58
C ALA A 72 2.85 -9.78 2.09
N CYS A 73 3.08 -8.64 2.73
CA CYS A 73 3.30 -8.58 4.17
C CYS A 73 2.09 -9.08 4.98
N LEU A 74 0.86 -8.79 4.53
CA LEU A 74 -0.35 -9.32 5.15
C LEU A 74 -0.45 -10.84 4.98
N ASP A 75 -0.22 -11.34 3.76
CA ASP A 75 -0.22 -12.78 3.48
C ASP A 75 0.83 -13.54 4.34
N VAL A 76 2.03 -12.95 4.50
CA VAL A 76 3.08 -13.50 5.38
C VAL A 76 2.65 -13.47 6.85
N ALA A 77 2.07 -12.38 7.33
CA ALA A 77 1.63 -12.26 8.72
C ALA A 77 0.52 -13.26 9.07
N GLU A 78 -0.42 -13.50 8.15
CA GLU A 78 -1.45 -14.54 8.29
C GLU A 78 -0.84 -15.94 8.27
N ALA A 79 0.04 -16.24 7.32
CA ALA A 79 0.68 -17.56 7.20
C ALA A 79 1.53 -17.93 8.43
N LEU A 80 2.14 -16.93 9.09
CA LEU A 80 2.89 -17.10 10.32
C LEU A 80 2.01 -17.10 11.58
N GLY A 81 0.70 -16.88 11.44
CA GLY A 81 -0.24 -16.83 12.56
C GLY A 81 -0.07 -15.61 13.47
N TYR A 82 0.48 -14.51 12.96
CA TYR A 82 0.65 -13.27 13.74
C TYR A 82 -0.66 -12.49 13.85
N VAL A 83 -1.54 -12.64 12.87
CA VAL A 83 -2.86 -12.04 12.81
C VAL A 83 -3.87 -13.03 12.24
N GLU A 84 -5.14 -12.85 12.62
CA GLU A 84 -6.28 -13.47 11.93
C GLU A 84 -6.37 -12.97 10.48
N PRO A 85 -7.09 -13.71 9.60
CA PRO A 85 -7.35 -13.25 8.24
C PRO A 85 -7.85 -11.81 8.19
N VAL A 86 -7.18 -10.99 7.39
CA VAL A 86 -7.51 -9.59 7.17
C VAL A 86 -8.80 -9.50 6.37
N ASP A 87 -9.65 -8.52 6.69
CA ASP A 87 -10.96 -8.40 6.04
C ASP A 87 -10.85 -8.15 4.53
N ASP A 88 -11.76 -8.77 3.78
CA ASP A 88 -11.80 -8.71 2.31
C ASP A 88 -11.86 -7.27 1.78
N GLY A 89 -12.52 -6.36 2.49
CA GLY A 89 -12.58 -4.97 2.08
C GLY A 89 -11.22 -4.26 2.08
N LEU A 90 -10.23 -4.72 2.85
CA LEU A 90 -8.88 -4.15 2.81
C LEU A 90 -8.11 -4.71 1.61
N ARG A 91 -8.32 -5.99 1.30
CA ARG A 91 -7.77 -6.66 0.12
C ARG A 91 -8.33 -6.02 -1.16
N ASP A 92 -9.64 -5.80 -1.23
CA ASP A 92 -10.30 -5.10 -2.34
C ASP A 92 -9.77 -3.68 -2.52
N ALA A 93 -9.52 -2.96 -1.42
CA ALA A 93 -8.95 -1.62 -1.48
C ALA A 93 -7.53 -1.63 -2.07
N LEU A 94 -6.69 -2.60 -1.68
CA LEU A 94 -5.35 -2.79 -2.24
C LEU A 94 -5.41 -3.12 -3.74
N ASP A 95 -6.28 -4.04 -4.14
CA ASP A 95 -6.46 -4.42 -5.54
C ASP A 95 -6.95 -3.24 -6.39
N HIS A 96 -7.88 -2.44 -5.87
CA HIS A 96 -8.32 -1.21 -6.52
C HIS A 96 -7.19 -0.17 -6.67
N ILE A 97 -6.34 0.00 -5.65
CA ILE A 97 -5.17 0.88 -5.71
C ILE A 97 -4.20 0.39 -6.80
N ILE A 98 -3.85 -0.90 -6.79
CA ILE A 98 -2.94 -1.52 -7.76
C ILE A 98 -3.48 -1.37 -9.19
N ALA A 99 -4.75 -1.70 -9.41
CA ALA A 99 -5.39 -1.59 -10.73
C ALA A 99 -5.43 -0.12 -11.22
N THR A 100 -5.60 0.83 -10.32
CA THR A 100 -5.56 2.26 -10.66
C THR A 100 -4.15 2.72 -11.01
N LEU A 101 -3.14 2.33 -10.22
CA LEU A 101 -1.74 2.65 -10.49
C LEU A 101 -1.25 2.03 -11.79
N HIS A 102 -1.65 0.78 -12.08
CA HIS A 102 -1.34 0.12 -13.35
C HIS A 102 -1.91 0.90 -14.55
N ARG A 103 -3.14 1.45 -14.43
CA ARG A 103 -3.73 2.31 -15.47
C ARG A 103 -2.99 3.64 -15.62
N LEU A 104 -2.59 4.26 -14.51
CA LEU A 104 -1.82 5.50 -14.54
C LEU A 104 -0.44 5.30 -15.19
N ALA A 105 0.31 4.28 -14.76
CA ALA A 105 1.65 3.96 -15.26
C ALA A 105 1.74 3.71 -16.78
N ARG A 106 0.60 3.43 -17.43
CA ARG A 106 0.51 3.11 -18.87
C ARG A 106 -0.03 4.24 -19.74
N ARG A 107 -0.40 5.38 -19.15
CA ARG A 107 -0.66 6.61 -19.90
C ARG A 107 0.65 7.24 -20.36
#